data_AF-A0A7L3W9P8-F1
#
_entry.id   AF-A0A7L3W9P8-F1
#
_cell.length_a   1.000
_cell.length_b   1.000
_cell.length_c   1.000
_cell.angle_alpha   90.00
_cell.angle_beta   90.00
_cell.angle_gamma   90.00
#
_symmetry.space_group_name_H-M   'P 1'
#
loop_
_entity.id
_entity.type
_entity.pdbx_description
1 polymer ?
#
loop_
_entity_poly.entity_id
_entity_poly.type
_entity_poly.pdbx_seq_one_letter_code
_entity_poly.pdbx_strand_id
1 'polypeptide(L)'
;EKQQHLEAAEVETRKLLQKLFPKVSLPSNMSHSEWICGFEKMAKEYLRDASGSEEVKAMEQKLKEAEEMHILLQLECEKYKSVLAETEGILQRLQRSVEEEESKWKIKVEESQKELKQMHSSIVSLEHEVERLKEEVKEVETLKKEREHLESELEKAEIERSTYVSEVREV
;
A
#
# COMPACT_ATOMS: atom_id res chain seq x y z
N GLU A 1 -30.58 4.16 86.49
CA GLU A 1 -30.97 4.20 85.06
C GLU A 1 -30.17 5.23 84.26
N LYS A 2 -30.34 6.55 84.45
CA LYS A 2 -29.59 7.57 83.66
C LYS A 2 -28.07 7.40 83.66
N GLN A 3 -27.46 7.10 84.81
CA GLN A 3 -26.01 6.93 84.93
C GLN A 3 -25.49 5.70 84.17
N GLN A 4 -26.23 4.59 84.18
CA GLN A 4 -25.87 3.37 83.45
C GLN A 4 -25.96 3.55 81.93
N HIS A 5 -26.95 4.31 81.44
CA HIS A 5 -27.05 4.63 80.02
C HIS A 5 -25.92 5.56 79.56
N LEU A 6 -25.46 6.47 80.41
CA LEU A 6 -24.31 7.34 80.13
C LEU A 6 -23.03 6.51 79.98
N GLU A 7 -22.72 5.66 80.96
CA GLU A 7 -21.53 4.79 80.93
C GLU A 7 -21.55 3.81 79.75
N ALA A 8 -22.73 3.27 79.39
CA ALA A 8 -22.87 2.42 78.22
C ALA A 8 -22.55 3.17 76.91
N ALA A 9 -23.07 4.39 76.75
CA ALA A 9 -22.79 5.24 75.59
C ALA A 9 -21.31 5.66 75.51
N GLU A 10 -20.68 5.95 76.65
CA GLU A 10 -19.25 6.26 76.74
C GLU A 10 -18.37 5.07 76.31
N VAL A 11 -18.68 3.85 76.75
CA VAL A 11 -17.97 2.64 76.36
C VAL A 11 -18.15 2.34 74.87
N GLU A 12 -19.36 2.50 74.35
CA GLU A 12 -19.65 2.29 72.93
C GLU A 12 -18.91 3.30 72.04
N THR A 13 -18.87 4.57 72.45
CA THR A 13 -18.12 5.63 71.77
C THR A 13 -16.63 5.32 71.72
N ARG A 14 -16.03 4.89 72.83
CA ARG A 14 -14.61 4.49 72.88
C ARG A 14 -14.32 3.29 71.98
N LYS A 15 -15.20 2.28 71.98
CA LYS A 15 -15.07 1.09 71.10
C LYS A 15 -15.14 1.47 69.62
N LEU A 16 -16.08 2.35 69.24
CA LEU A 16 -16.20 2.83 67.86
C LEU A 16 -14.92 3.56 67.43
N LEU A 17 -14.41 4.47 68.27
CA LEU A 17 -13.20 5.22 67.99
C LEU A 17 -11.97 4.32 67.85
N GLN A 18 -11.80 3.31 68.71
CA GLN A 18 -10.74 2.30 68.58
C GLN A 18 -10.88 1.44 67.32
N LYS A 19 -12.12 1.12 66.90
CA LYS A 19 -12.36 0.40 65.63
C LYS A 19 -11.97 1.26 64.42
N LEU A 20 -12.22 2.57 64.48
CA LEU A 20 -11.87 3.52 63.42
C LEU A 20 -10.36 3.79 63.37
N PHE A 21 -9.67 3.78 64.51
CA PHE A 21 -8.21 3.96 64.60
C PHE A 21 -7.57 2.83 65.40
N PRO A 22 -7.42 1.62 64.81
CA PRO A 22 -6.92 0.44 65.52
C PRO A 22 -5.50 0.61 66.06
N LYS A 23 -4.73 1.54 65.49
CA LYS A 23 -3.35 1.83 65.87
C LYS A 23 -3.23 2.85 67.01
N VAL A 24 -4.32 3.51 67.42
CA VAL A 24 -4.36 4.44 68.55
C VAL A 24 -4.84 3.70 69.79
N SER A 25 -3.94 3.45 70.74
CA SER A 25 -4.23 2.72 71.99
C SER A 25 -3.99 3.59 73.22
N LEU A 26 -4.93 3.57 74.15
CA LEU A 26 -4.89 4.33 75.41
C LEU A 26 -5.32 3.48 76.61
N PRO A 27 -4.81 3.77 77.82
CA PRO A 27 -5.17 3.06 79.04
C PRO A 27 -6.67 3.13 79.35
N SER A 28 -7.26 1.99 79.78
CA SER A 28 -8.70 1.90 80.07
C SER A 28 -9.11 2.47 81.43
N ASN A 29 -8.15 2.82 82.29
CA ASN A 29 -8.34 3.31 83.65
C ASN A 29 -8.56 4.83 83.76
N MET A 30 -8.64 5.54 82.63
CA MET A 30 -8.83 6.99 82.58
C MET A 30 -10.31 7.38 82.52
N SER A 31 -10.67 8.58 82.99
CA SER A 31 -12.03 9.10 82.85
C SER A 31 -12.40 9.31 81.37
N HIS A 32 -13.71 9.32 81.05
CA HIS A 32 -14.17 9.44 79.66
C HIS A 32 -13.60 10.66 78.94
N SER A 33 -13.68 11.84 79.58
CA SER A 33 -13.17 13.10 79.05
C SER A 33 -11.65 13.07 78.78
N GLU A 34 -10.86 12.57 79.72
CA GLU A 34 -9.40 12.47 79.57
C GLU A 34 -9.00 11.51 78.45
N TRP A 35 -9.72 10.39 78.31
CA TRP A 35 -9.48 9.43 77.25
C TRP A 35 -9.82 10.01 75.88
N ILE A 36 -10.94 10.74 75.74
CA ILE A 36 -11.32 11.37 74.47
C ILE A 36 -10.29 12.42 74.05
N CYS A 37 -9.84 13.26 74.98
CA CYS A 37 -8.80 14.26 74.71
C CYS A 37 -7.46 13.61 74.32
N GLY A 38 -7.05 12.56 75.05
CA GLY A 38 -5.86 11.78 74.72
C GLY A 38 -5.98 11.08 73.37
N PHE A 39 -7.15 10.56 73.04
CA PHE A 39 -7.42 9.85 71.78
C PHE A 39 -7.36 10.81 70.61
N GLU A 40 -7.99 11.98 70.74
CA GLU A 40 -7.93 13.04 69.73
C GLU A 40 -6.49 13.45 69.44
N LYS A 41 -5.66 13.61 70.47
CA LYS A 41 -4.24 13.96 70.31
C LYS A 41 -3.47 12.86 69.57
N MET A 42 -3.57 11.61 70.03
CA MET A 42 -2.87 10.47 69.41
C MET A 42 -3.35 10.20 67.98
N ALA A 43 -4.65 10.35 67.71
CA ALA A 43 -5.21 10.21 66.37
C ALA A 43 -4.70 11.31 65.43
N LYS A 44 -4.61 12.56 65.91
CA LYS A 44 -4.02 13.68 65.15
C LYS A 44 -2.55 13.44 64.82
N GLU A 45 -1.77 12.93 65.77
CA GLU A 45 -0.36 12.60 65.55
C GLU A 45 -0.21 11.45 64.55
N TYR A 46 -0.99 10.38 64.70
CA TYR A 46 -1.00 9.26 63.75
C TYR A 46 -1.38 9.68 62.32
N LEU A 47 -2.39 10.54 62.16
CA LEU A 47 -2.79 11.07 60.85
C LEU A 47 -1.69 11.93 60.22
N ARG A 48 -1.01 12.76 61.03
CA ARG A 48 0.10 13.58 60.57
C ARG A 48 1.26 12.72 60.07
N ASP A 49 1.64 11.70 60.85
CA ASP A 49 2.73 10.80 60.51
C ASP A 49 2.40 9.92 59.30
N ALA A 50 1.14 9.49 59.17
CA ALA A 50 0.65 8.77 57.99
C ALA A 50 0.67 9.64 56.72
N SER A 51 0.29 10.92 56.82
CA SER A 51 0.27 11.85 55.67
C SER A 51 1.66 12.26 55.17
N GLY A 52 2.68 12.20 56.03
CA GLY A 52 4.06 12.54 55.70
C GLY A 52 4.99 11.34 55.51
N SER A 53 4.46 10.12 55.62
CA SER A 53 5.24 8.87 55.57
C SER A 53 6.06 8.78 54.29
N GLU A 54 7.30 8.29 54.43
CA GLU A 54 8.22 8.00 53.32
C GLU A 54 7.54 7.13 52.23
N GLU A 55 6.65 6.23 52.64
CA GLU A 55 5.89 5.35 51.76
C GLU A 55 4.88 6.11 50.89
N VAL A 56 4.20 7.11 51.44
CA VAL A 56 3.24 7.94 50.68
C VAL A 56 3.98 8.77 49.63
N LYS A 57 5.10 9.40 50.02
CA LYS A 57 5.95 10.16 49.09
C LYS A 57 6.55 9.27 48.00
N ALA A 58 6.98 8.05 48.33
CA ALA A 58 7.48 7.09 47.35
C ALA A 58 6.39 6.64 46.37
N MET A 59 5.15 6.48 46.83
CA MET A 59 4.00 6.17 45.97
C MET A 59 3.63 7.34 45.05
N GLU A 60 3.63 8.57 45.56
CA GLU A 60 3.41 9.79 44.76
C GLU A 60 4.48 9.95 43.67
N GLN A 61 5.76 9.70 44.01
CA GLN A 61 6.85 9.74 43.04
C GLN A 61 6.69 8.67 41.94
N LYS A 62 6.35 7.43 42.32
CA LYS A 62 6.08 6.35 41.35
C LYS A 62 4.87 6.66 40.46
N LEU A 63 3.84 7.28 41.01
CA LEU A 63 2.67 7.71 40.24
C LEU A 63 3.09 8.73 39.18
N LYS A 64 3.87 9.75 39.57
CA LYS A 64 4.38 10.77 38.65
C LYS A 64 5.27 10.16 37.55
N GLU A 65 6.17 9.26 37.90
CA GLU A 65 7.02 8.56 36.92
C GLU A 65 6.18 7.71 35.94
N ALA A 66 5.15 7.02 36.44
CA ALA A 66 4.24 6.26 35.61
C ALA A 66 3.40 7.14 34.67
N GLU A 67 2.96 8.32 35.14
CA GLU A 67 2.26 9.32 34.33
C GLU A 67 3.15 9.89 33.23
N GLU A 68 4.40 10.24 33.55
CA GLU A 68 5.39 10.71 32.57
C GLU A 68 5.69 9.63 31.52
N MET A 69 5.86 8.37 31.94
CA MET A 69 6.05 7.24 31.04
C MET A 69 4.82 7.00 30.16
N HIS A 70 3.61 7.11 30.71
CA HIS A 70 2.36 6.98 29.97
C HIS A 70 2.26 8.05 28.87
N ILE A 71 2.56 9.31 29.19
CA ILE A 71 2.56 10.41 28.22
C ILE A 71 3.57 10.12 27.09
N LEU A 72 4.78 9.67 27.43
CA LEU A 72 5.81 9.35 26.44
C LEU A 72 5.38 8.21 25.50
N LEU A 73 4.85 7.12 26.05
CA LEU A 73 4.33 5.98 25.28
C LEU A 73 3.16 6.39 24.38
N GLN A 74 2.28 7.25 24.87
CA GLN A 74 1.16 7.76 24.08
C GLN A 74 1.67 8.60 22.90
N LEU A 75 2.66 9.47 23.12
CA LEU A 75 3.28 10.25 22.05
C LEU A 75 3.96 9.34 21.01
N GLU A 76 4.63 8.28 21.45
CA GLU A 76 5.27 7.31 20.57
C GLU A 76 4.23 6.54 19.73
N CYS A 77 3.12 6.12 20.33
CA CYS A 77 2.00 5.51 19.62
C CYS A 77 1.43 6.43 18.54
N GLU A 78 1.22 7.71 18.85
CA GLU A 78 0.72 8.68 17.87
C GLU A 78 1.71 8.91 16.73
N LYS A 79 3.02 8.94 17.04
CA LYS A 79 4.07 9.00 16.01
C LYS A 79 4.02 7.77 15.08
N TYR A 80 3.92 6.56 15.63
CA TYR A 80 3.82 5.34 14.81
C TYR A 80 2.57 5.34 13.93
N LYS A 81 1.41 5.76 14.46
CA LYS A 81 0.18 5.90 13.67
C LYS A 81 0.36 6.87 12.50
N SER A 82 1.00 8.01 12.74
CA SER A 82 1.27 9.02 11.71
C SER A 82 2.17 8.47 10.59
N VAL A 83 3.29 7.84 10.96
CA VAL A 83 4.23 7.23 10.00
C VAL A 83 3.56 6.11 9.21
N LEU A 84 2.72 5.30 9.85
CA LEU A 84 1.99 4.22 9.18
C LEU A 84 1.03 4.78 8.13
N ALA A 85 0.26 5.82 8.48
CA ALA A 85 -0.66 6.47 7.55
C ALA A 85 0.07 7.12 6.36
N GLU A 86 1.22 7.76 6.61
CA GLU A 86 2.06 8.33 5.55
C GLU A 86 2.60 7.24 4.62
N THR A 87 3.10 6.14 5.18
CA THR A 87 3.64 5.00 4.43
C THR A 87 2.56 4.35 3.59
N GLU A 88 1.36 4.12 4.15
CA GLU A 88 0.22 3.60 3.41
C GLU A 88 -0.16 4.53 2.25
N GLY A 89 -0.16 5.85 2.47
CA GLY A 89 -0.40 6.83 1.41
C GLY A 89 0.64 6.77 0.28
N ILE A 90 1.91 6.54 0.60
CA ILE A 90 2.98 6.34 -0.39
C ILE A 90 2.74 5.05 -1.17
N LEU A 91 2.47 3.94 -0.49
CA LEU A 91 2.22 2.63 -1.11
C LEU A 91 1.04 2.69 -2.08
N GLN A 92 -0.06 3.33 -1.67
CA GLN A 92 -1.23 3.50 -2.54
C GLN A 92 -0.91 4.33 -3.80
N ARG A 93 -0.08 5.37 -3.69
CA ARG A 93 0.36 6.15 -4.86
C ARG A 93 1.23 5.33 -5.81
N LEU A 94 2.18 4.57 -5.27
CA LEU A 94 3.05 3.69 -6.06
C LEU A 94 2.24 2.61 -6.77
N GLN A 95 1.31 1.96 -6.06
CA GLN A 95 0.44 0.95 -6.64
C GLN A 95 -0.36 1.51 -7.83
N ARG A 96 -1.03 2.67 -7.66
CA ARG A 96 -1.74 3.32 -8.76
C ARG A 96 -0.82 3.65 -9.94
N SER A 97 0.37 4.17 -9.67
CA SER A 97 1.34 4.48 -10.73
C SER A 97 1.76 3.25 -11.52
N VAL A 98 1.93 2.10 -10.88
CA VAL A 98 2.25 0.83 -11.55
C VAL A 98 1.06 0.37 -12.38
N GLU A 99 -0.14 0.32 -11.81
CA GLU A 99 -1.37 -0.10 -12.51
C GLU A 99 -1.65 0.77 -13.75
N GLU A 100 -1.47 2.09 -13.64
CA GLU A 100 -1.61 3.02 -14.77
C GLU A 100 -0.59 2.75 -15.88
N GLU A 101 0.67 2.51 -15.50
CA GLU A 101 1.74 2.26 -16.47
C GLU A 101 1.58 0.89 -17.15
N GLU A 102 1.20 -0.15 -16.40
CA GLU A 102 0.84 -1.46 -16.94
C GLU A 102 -0.31 -1.36 -17.95
N SER A 103 -1.34 -0.58 -17.64
CA SER A 103 -2.46 -0.33 -18.54
C SER A 103 -2.02 0.35 -19.84
N LYS A 104 -1.18 1.39 -19.76
CA LYS A 104 -0.61 2.06 -20.94
C LYS A 104 0.22 1.11 -21.80
N TRP A 105 1.09 0.31 -21.18
CA TRP A 105 1.93 -0.64 -21.91
C TRP A 105 1.10 -1.73 -22.58
N LYS A 106 0.02 -2.19 -21.94
CA LYS A 106 -0.91 -3.14 -22.53
C LYS A 106 -1.52 -2.59 -23.82
N ILE A 107 -2.04 -1.37 -23.80
CA ILE A 107 -2.59 -0.70 -24.99
C ILE A 107 -1.52 -0.59 -26.09
N LYS A 108 -0.32 -0.11 -25.73
CA LYS A 108 0.77 0.07 -26.70
C LYS A 108 1.22 -1.24 -27.35
N VAL A 109 1.23 -2.34 -26.59
CA VAL A 109 1.53 -3.68 -27.11
C VAL A 109 0.43 -4.15 -28.06
N GLU A 110 -0.84 -3.97 -27.69
CA GLU A 110 -1.98 -4.34 -28.54
C GLU A 110 -1.98 -3.57 -29.88
N GLU A 111 -1.71 -2.26 -29.83
CA GLU A 111 -1.56 -1.41 -31.03
C GLU A 111 -0.38 -1.86 -31.90
N SER A 112 0.79 -2.06 -31.30
CA SER A 112 1.99 -2.52 -32.01
C SER A 112 1.78 -3.89 -32.67
N GLN A 113 1.08 -4.81 -32.00
CA GLN A 113 0.73 -6.11 -32.55
C GLN A 113 -0.25 -5.99 -33.73
N LYS A 114 -1.19 -5.05 -33.67
CA LYS A 114 -2.12 -4.77 -34.77
C LYS A 114 -1.38 -4.22 -35.99
N GLU A 115 -0.49 -3.27 -35.79
CA GLU A 115 0.36 -2.70 -36.85
C GLU A 115 1.24 -3.78 -37.49
N LEU A 116 1.87 -4.63 -36.67
CA LEU A 116 2.70 -5.73 -37.15
C LEU A 116 1.90 -6.70 -38.02
N LYS A 117 0.68 -7.07 -37.60
CA LYS A 117 -0.23 -7.91 -38.41
C LYS A 117 -0.60 -7.25 -39.74
N GLN A 118 -0.87 -5.94 -39.73
CA GLN A 118 -1.17 -5.20 -40.96
C GLN A 118 0.04 -5.17 -41.90
N MET A 119 1.23 -4.82 -41.41
CA MET A 119 2.45 -4.84 -42.21
C MET A 119 2.74 -6.22 -42.78
N HIS A 120 2.59 -7.28 -41.98
CA HIS A 120 2.76 -8.65 -42.45
C HIS A 120 1.78 -8.97 -43.59
N SER A 121 0.51 -8.58 -43.48
CA SER A 121 -0.46 -8.78 -44.56
C SER A 121 -0.08 -8.03 -45.85
N SER A 122 0.46 -6.80 -45.72
CA SER A 122 0.93 -6.03 -46.87
C SER A 122 2.18 -6.64 -47.51
N ILE A 123 3.12 -7.15 -46.71
CA ILE A 123 4.31 -7.86 -47.21
C ILE A 123 3.87 -9.08 -48.01
N VAL A 124 3.01 -9.92 -47.45
CA VAL A 124 2.49 -11.09 -48.16
C VAL A 124 1.81 -10.68 -49.47
N SER A 125 0.99 -9.63 -49.48
CA SER A 125 0.38 -9.13 -50.72
C SER A 125 1.42 -8.69 -51.75
N LEU A 126 2.47 -8.01 -51.33
CA LEU A 126 3.55 -7.55 -52.22
C LEU A 126 4.41 -8.71 -52.72
N GLU A 127 4.63 -9.74 -51.92
CA GLU A 127 5.34 -10.95 -52.34
C GLU A 127 4.57 -11.67 -53.45
N HIS A 128 3.25 -11.80 -53.32
CA HIS A 128 2.39 -12.35 -54.38
C HIS A 128 2.42 -11.49 -55.65
N GLU A 129 2.40 -10.16 -55.50
CA GLU A 129 2.50 -9.21 -56.62
C GLU A 129 3.82 -9.39 -57.38
N VAL A 130 4.94 -9.46 -56.64
CA VAL A 130 6.27 -9.66 -57.20
C VAL A 130 6.36 -11.00 -57.93
N GLU A 131 5.80 -12.07 -57.38
CA GLU A 131 5.85 -13.37 -58.05
C GLU A 131 5.02 -13.37 -59.34
N ARG A 132 3.82 -12.76 -59.33
CA ARG A 132 3.01 -12.60 -60.53
C ARG A 132 3.73 -11.78 -61.60
N LEU A 133 4.34 -10.66 -61.23
CA LEU A 133 5.12 -9.84 -62.16
C LEU A 133 6.31 -10.60 -62.76
N LYS A 134 6.96 -11.49 -62.01
CA LYS A 134 8.02 -12.36 -62.57
C LYS A 134 7.48 -13.33 -63.61
N GLU A 135 6.27 -13.87 -63.41
CA GLU A 135 5.60 -14.73 -64.39
C GLU A 135 5.27 -13.95 -65.66
N GLU A 136 4.69 -12.75 -65.52
CA GLU A 136 4.39 -11.84 -66.64
C GLU A 136 5.66 -11.46 -67.42
N VAL A 137 6.78 -11.18 -66.72
CA VAL A 137 8.08 -10.90 -67.37
C VAL A 137 8.56 -12.10 -68.19
N LYS A 138 8.46 -13.33 -67.67
CA LYS A 138 8.83 -14.54 -68.42
C LYS A 138 7.97 -14.70 -69.67
N GLU A 139 6.67 -14.45 -69.56
CA GLU A 139 5.75 -14.50 -70.71
C GLU A 139 6.14 -13.48 -71.78
N VAL A 140 6.40 -12.23 -71.38
CA VAL A 140 6.86 -11.18 -72.31
C VAL A 140 8.18 -11.56 -72.97
N GLU A 141 9.13 -12.15 -72.25
CA GLU A 141 10.38 -12.66 -72.83
C GLU A 141 10.16 -13.77 -73.86
N THR A 142 9.18 -14.68 -73.62
CA THR A 142 8.83 -15.72 -74.59
C THR A 142 8.20 -15.13 -75.85
N LEU A 143 7.22 -14.23 -75.70
CA LEU A 143 6.58 -13.54 -76.83
C LEU A 143 7.57 -12.72 -77.65
N LYS A 144 8.57 -12.10 -76.99
CA LYS A 144 9.63 -11.37 -77.68
C LYS A 144 10.47 -12.29 -78.58
N LYS A 145 10.84 -13.48 -78.10
CA LYS A 145 11.58 -14.47 -78.91
C LYS A 145 10.76 -14.97 -80.08
N GLU A 146 9.47 -15.22 -79.88
CA GLU A 146 8.56 -15.63 -80.95
C GLU A 146 8.41 -14.53 -82.02
N ARG A 147 8.27 -13.26 -81.59
CA ARG A 147 8.23 -12.11 -82.51
C ARG A 147 9.51 -12.04 -83.34
N GLU A 148 10.68 -12.12 -82.71
CA GLU A 148 11.98 -12.10 -83.40
C GLU A 148 12.12 -13.27 -84.40
N HIS A 149 11.62 -14.46 -84.06
CA HIS A 149 11.59 -15.60 -84.96
C HIS A 149 10.68 -15.35 -86.18
N LEU A 150 9.45 -14.87 -85.94
CA LEU A 150 8.50 -14.55 -87.01
C LEU A 150 8.99 -13.41 -87.91
N GLU A 151 9.64 -12.40 -87.35
CA GLU A 151 10.29 -11.31 -88.10
C GLU A 151 11.35 -11.86 -89.07
N SER A 152 12.18 -12.81 -88.60
CA SER A 152 13.18 -13.47 -89.47
C SER A 152 12.56 -14.33 -90.57
N GLU A 153 11.50 -15.08 -90.28
CA GLU A 153 10.79 -15.88 -91.29
C GLU A 153 10.11 -14.98 -92.34
N LEU A 154 9.56 -13.84 -91.92
CA LEU A 154 9.00 -12.84 -92.81
C LEU A 154 10.06 -12.25 -93.75
N GLU A 155 11.22 -11.85 -93.21
CA GLU A 155 12.33 -11.32 -94.01
C GLU A 155 12.80 -12.32 -95.07
N LYS A 156 12.93 -13.61 -94.71
CA LYS A 156 13.26 -14.68 -95.68
C LYS A 156 12.21 -14.77 -96.79
N ALA A 157 10.92 -14.80 -96.43
CA ALA A 157 9.83 -14.89 -97.40
C ALA A 157 9.79 -13.67 -98.34
N GLU A 158 10.12 -12.48 -97.84
CA GLU A 158 10.21 -11.25 -98.65
C GLU A 158 11.39 -11.30 -99.64
N ILE A 159 12.56 -11.80 -99.21
CA ILE A 159 13.71 -12.02 -100.10
C ILE A 159 13.36 -13.04 -101.19
N GLU A 160 12.82 -14.21 -100.81
CA GLU A 160 12.40 -15.25 -101.77
C GLU A 160 11.40 -14.70 -102.79
N ARG A 161 10.39 -13.96 -102.33
CA ARG A 161 9.43 -13.28 -103.21
C ARG A 161 10.11 -12.30 -104.16
N SER A 162 11.06 -11.51 -103.66
CA SER A 162 11.81 -10.55 -104.48
C SER A 162 12.59 -11.27 -105.59
N THR A 163 13.29 -12.36 -105.25
CA THR A 163 14.01 -13.21 -106.19
C THR A 163 13.09 -13.79 -107.27
N TYR A 164 11.97 -14.40 -106.88
CA TYR A 164 10.99 -14.92 -107.86
C TYR A 164 10.44 -13.83 -108.78
N VAL A 165 10.15 -12.63 -108.25
CA VAL A 165 9.66 -11.50 -109.06
C VAL A 165 10.71 -11.02 -110.07
N SER A 166 12.00 -10.99 -109.69
CA SER A 166 13.07 -10.66 -110.64
C SER A 166 13.21 -11.71 -111.73
N GLU A 167 13.19 -13.01 -111.37
CA GLU A 167 13.31 -14.11 -112.35
C GLU A 167 12.16 -14.11 -113.36
N VAL A 168 10.92 -13.84 -112.92
CA VAL A 168 9.75 -13.74 -113.82
C VAL A 168 9.83 -12.52 -114.75
N ARG A 169 10.51 -11.43 -114.35
CA ARG A 169 10.66 -10.23 -115.21
C ARG A 169 11.74 -10.39 -116.29
N GLU A 170 12.69 -11.30 -116.09
CA GLU A 170 13.78 -11.57 -117.04
C GLU A 170 13.41 -12.58 -118.13
N VAL A 171 12.23 -13.21 -118.03
CA VAL A 171 11.63 -14.14 -119.02
C VAL A 171 10.62 -13.42 -119.90
#